data_AF-A0A0L6J0G6-F1
#
_entry.id   AF-A0A0L6J0G6-F1
#
_cell.length_a   1.000
_cell.length_b   1.000
_cell.length_c   1.000
_cell.angle_alpha   90.00
_cell.angle_beta   90.00
_cell.angle_gamma   90.00
#
_symmetry.space_group_name_H-M   'P 1'
#
loop_
_entity.id
_entity.type
_entity.pdbx_description
1 polymer ?
#
loop_
_entity_poly.entity_id
_entity_poly.type
_entity_poly.pdbx_seq_one_letter_code
_entity_poly.pdbx_strand_id
1 'polypeptide(L)' 'WLNAVEGFFSTLTRRRLQRGTFTGIVDLQAAIKRYIAEHNQSPRPFVWTKPAAAIFDALNRAPEPPV' A
#
# COMPACT_ATOMS: atom_id res chain seq x y z
N TRP A 1 -7.69 6.27 5.64
CA TRP A 1 -6.70 5.21 5.92
C TRP A 1 -6.45 4.37 4.68
N LEU A 2 -7.50 3.91 3.99
CA LEU A 2 -7.38 3.25 2.69
C LEU A 2 -6.59 4.09 1.68
N ASN A 3 -6.90 5.39 1.57
CA ASN A 3 -6.18 6.33 0.69
C ASN A 3 -4.66 6.41 0.95
N ALA A 4 -4.22 6.21 2.20
CA ALA A 4 -2.81 6.25 2.56
C ALA A 4 -2.09 4.97 2.12
N VAL A 5 -2.73 3.82 2.35
CA VAL A 5 -2.25 2.50 1.90
C VAL A 5 -2.25 2.44 0.36
N GLU A 6 -3.31 2.90 -0.29
CA GLU A 6 -3.40 3.03 -1.75
C GLU A 6 -2.31 3.95 -2.31
N GLY A 7 -2.06 5.10 -1.67
CA GLY A 7 -0.99 6.03 -2.06
C GLY A 7 0.40 5.40 -1.95
N PHE A 8 0.65 4.63 -0.88
CA PHE A 8 1.89 3.88 -0.71
C PHE A 8 2.10 2.87 -1.85
N PHE A 9 1.10 2.02 -2.14
CA PHE A 9 1.20 1.04 -3.21
C PHE A 9 1.26 1.67 -4.60
N SER A 10 0.54 2.76 -4.84
CA SER A 10 0.64 3.54 -6.09
C SER A 10 2.07 4.07 -6.31
N THR A 11 2.71 4.54 -5.24
CA THR A 11 4.09 5.04 -5.31
C THR A 11 5.09 3.91 -5.55
N LEU A 12 4.97 2.77 -4.84
CA LEU A 12 5.77 1.58 -5.08
C LEU A 12 5.67 1.12 -6.54
N THR A 13 4.44 1.02 -7.06
CA THR A 13 4.18 0.59 -8.44
C THR A 13 4.83 1.52 -9.45
N ARG A 14 4.63 2.83 -9.33
CA ARG A 14 5.17 3.82 -10.29
C ARG A 14 6.69 3.95 -10.25
N ARG A 15 7.29 3.89 -9.05
CA ARG A 15 8.73 4.13 -8.87
C ARG A 15 9.58 2.87 -9.07
N ARG A 16 9.08 1.71 -8.66
CA ARG A 16 9.87 0.48 -8.59
C ARG A 16 9.41 -0.59 -9.58
N LEU A 17 8.10 -0.81 -9.68
CA LEU A 17 7.57 -1.93 -10.47
C LEU A 17 7.45 -1.61 -11.97
N GLN A 18 6.89 -0.45 -12.34
CA GLN A 18 6.73 -0.06 -13.75
C GLN A 18 8.06 0.31 -14.44
N ARG A 19 9.10 0.63 -13.66
CA ARG A 19 10.43 1.00 -14.16
C ARG A 19 11.46 -0.12 -14.01
N GLY A 20 11.08 -1.22 -13.36
CA GLY A 20 11.97 -2.36 -13.12
C GLY A 20 11.78 -3.43 -14.19
N THR A 21 12.88 -4.01 -14.64
CA THR A 21 12.88 -5.27 -15.38
C THR A 21 13.27 -6.35 -14.39
N PHE A 22 12.47 -7.41 -14.29
CA PHE A 22 12.70 -8.50 -13.34
C PHE A 22 12.84 -9.81 -14.10
N THR A 23 13.87 -10.59 -13.76
CA THR A 23 14.13 -11.88 -14.42
C THR A 23 13.21 -13.00 -13.90
N GLY A 24 12.50 -12.76 -12.79
CA GLY A 24 11.54 -13.70 -12.23
C GLY A 24 10.92 -13.23 -10.91
N ILE A 25 10.08 -14.08 -10.32
CA ILE A 25 9.32 -13.74 -9.10
C ILE A 25 10.21 -13.46 -7.88
N VAL A 26 11.34 -14.17 -7.76
CA VAL A 26 12.30 -13.99 -6.66
C VAL A 26 12.90 -12.59 -6.70
N ASP A 27 13.25 -12.11 -7.90
CA ASP A 27 13.82 -10.78 -8.10
C ASP A 27 12.79 -9.67 -7.83
N LEU A 28 11.55 -9.87 -8.30
CA LEU A 28 10.43 -8.99 -7.97
C LEU A 28 10.20 -8.90 -6.44
N GLN A 29 10.16 -10.03 -5.75
CA GLN A 29 10.02 -10.08 -4.30
C GLN A 29 11.17 -9.36 -3.59
N ALA A 30 12.41 -9.57 -4.04
CA ALA A 30 13.58 -8.88 -3.49
C ALA A 30 13.48 -7.36 -3.69
N ALA A 31 13.03 -6.91 -4.86
CA ALA A 31 12.84 -5.48 -5.14
C ALA A 31 11.75 -4.84 -4.27
N ILE A 32 10.64 -5.53 -4.03
CA ILE A 32 9.57 -5.07 -3.13
C ILE A 32 10.08 -5.00 -1.69
N LYS A 33 10.72 -6.06 -1.19
CA LYS A 33 11.29 -6.09 0.17
C LYS A 33 12.31 -4.97 0.39
N ARG A 34 13.17 -4.73 -0.59
CA ARG A 34 14.15 -3.64 -0.57
C ARG A 34 13.45 -2.28 -0.49
N TYR A 35 12.44 -2.03 -1.32
CA TYR A 35 11.68 -0.78 -1.28
C TYR A 35 11.02 -0.54 0.08
N ILE A 36 10.43 -1.58 0.68
CA ILE A 36 9.83 -1.49 2.02
C ILE A 36 10.89 -1.14 3.07
N ALA A 37 12.04 -1.81 3.04
CA ALA A 37 13.14 -1.54 3.97
C ALA A 37 13.66 -0.11 3.84
N GLU A 38 13.89 0.38 2.62
CA GLU A 38 14.31 1.76 2.34
C GLU A 38 13.26 2.77 2.82
N HIS A 39 11.98 2.53 2.55
CA HIS A 39 10.89 3.41 2.98
C HIS A 39 10.78 3.49 4.51
N ASN A 40 11.04 2.38 5.20
CA ASN A 40 10.97 2.30 6.66
C ASN A 40 12.19 2.94 7.36
N GLN A 41 13.27 3.28 6.66
CA GLN A 41 14.42 3.99 7.27
C GLN A 41 14.08 5.45 7.64
N SER A 42 13.16 6.08 6.91
CA SER A 42 12.64 7.42 7.23
C SER A 42 11.12 7.39 7.08
N PRO A 43 10.43 6.71 8.01
CA PRO A 43 9.01 6.48 7.86
C PRO A 43 8.29 7.82 8.01
N ARG A 44 7.43 8.15 7.04
CA ARG A 44 6.43 9.20 7.24
C ARG A 44 5.19 8.53 7.81
N PRO A 45 4.92 8.66 9.12
CA PRO A 45 3.82 7.94 9.72
C PRO A 45 2.51 8.45 9.11
N PHE A 46 1.67 7.52 8.66
CA PHE A 46 0.32 7.87 8.29
C PHE A 46 -0.48 8.16 9.56
N VAL A 47 -0.78 9.44 9.79
CA VAL A 47 -1.56 9.84 10.96
C VAL A 47 -3.02 9.48 10.72
N TRP A 48 -3.55 8.69 11.64
CA TRP A 48 -4.93 8.27 11.65
C TRP A 48 -5.84 9.41 12.11
N THR A 49 -6.55 10.05 11.18
CA THR A 49 -7.40 11.21 11.47
C THR A 49 -8.87 10.87 11.72
N LYS A 50 -9.33 9.68 11.30
CA LYS A 50 -10.73 9.26 11.46
C LYS A 50 -10.83 8.18 12.54
N PRO A 51 -11.69 8.27 13.55
CA PRO A 51 -11.82 7.23 14.58
C PRO A 51 -12.17 5.87 13.95
N ALA A 52 -11.66 4.79 14.54
CA ALA A 52 -11.85 3.42 14.02
C ALA A 52 -13.34 3.05 13.87
N ALA A 53 -14.20 3.52 14.77
CA ALA A 53 -15.66 3.32 14.69
C ALA A 53 -16.25 3.84 13.36
N ALA A 54 -15.84 5.02 12.90
CA ALA A 54 -16.31 5.60 11.64
C ALA A 54 -15.90 4.79 10.41
N ILE A 55 -14.91 3.91 10.54
CA ILE A 55 -14.44 3.03 9.47
C ILE A 55 -15.22 1.74 9.44
N PHE A 56 -15.47 1.14 10.60
CA PHE A 56 -16.38 0.00 10.71
C PHE A 56 -17.78 0.36 10.24
N ASP A 57 -18.28 1.56 10.58
CA ASP A 57 -19.56 2.06 10.10
C ASP A 57 -19.60 2.23 8.57
N ALA A 58 -18.50 2.68 7.96
CA ALA A 58 -18.41 2.83 6.52
C ALA A 58 -18.35 1.47 5.80
N LEU A 59 -17.62 0.49 6.36
CA LEU A 59 -17.55 -0.88 5.86
C LEU A 59 -18.91 -1.57 5.92
N ASN A 60 -19.64 -1.42 7.03
CA ASN A 60 -20.97 -2.01 7.20
C ASN A 60 -22.05 -1.39 6.29
N ARG A 61 -21.80 -0.19 5.75
CA ARG A 61 -22.68 0.47 4.77
C ARG A 61 -22.31 0.16 3.32
N ALA A 62 -21.14 -0.43 3.07
CA ALA A 62 -20.74 -0.79 1.71
C ALA A 62 -21.61 -1.95 1.22
N PRO A 63 -22.23 -1.85 0.02
CA PRO A 63 -22.94 -2.98 -0.56
C PRO A 63 -21.96 -4.12 -0.81
N GLU A 64 -22.43 -5.37 -0.70
CA GLU A 64 -21.61 -6.53 -1.02
C GLU A 64 -21.05 -6.40 -2.44
N PRO A 65 -19.74 -6.61 -2.63
CA PRO A 65 -19.16 -6.60 -3.96
C PRO A 65 -19.80 -7.73 -4.78
N PRO A 66 -20.16 -7.48 -6.05
CA PRO A 66 -20.68 -8.53 -6.91
C PRO A 66 -19.60 -9.60 -7.07
N VAL A 67 -19.94 -10.83 -6.68
CA VAL A 67 -19.12 -12.04 -6.85
C VAL A 67 -19.07 -12.49 -8.30
#